data_AF-A0A0K1RCF9-F1
#
_entry.id   AF-A0A0K1RCF9-F1
#
_cell.length_a   1.000
_cell.length_b   1.000
_cell.length_c   1.000
_cell.angle_alpha   90.00
_cell.angle_beta   90.00
_cell.angle_gamma   90.00
#
_symmetry.space_group_name_H-M   'P 1'
#
loop_
_entity.id
_entity.type
_entity.pdbx_description
1 polymer ?
#
loop_
_entity_poly.entity_id
_entity_poly.type
_entity_poly.pdbx_seq_one_letter_code
_entity_poly.pdbx_strand_id
1 'polypeptide(L)'
;MSTTWSFRALPPEMQMEARERSEIVRHTLRKLRIDLMPRASPMDIDVWEREYGDKVVELIARAQAKNAALVDKTMNLELMANGWQDTPIGLLNPDAFAGFMPDGDPLEIIPRAVAKRVRERLALYEDPTPQQRRLAWEAGGQLLATITQTALIDTQRMAKSVAGLMRPKTLYVRVANVPCCARCAVLAGKRGYWDEAFRRHPGCDCTQIAVPDDDSIRFDGPGFDVQAYWDSLSAADQDKVFTKSGAAAIRAGADINQVVNSRLGMSAAGSSFTTSRSKTMRYYYGRPTGSLKGLPRVQRLSVPEIIKLTEGDQQRRVELLYRYGYIRSVKPGVLPAKVRDAVADTARARHQALFEEFSEIVPKIDPTLPVEHITKYTAPKLTKAKRIVLRGGHTHDCALRSSEDIALLRNANPDVMLQERKTFFPKQDDDELAEWLIGLQKEAFADPDQLSRTVATGWRIQKASTDPGGRRILVEYALGPTKKGSDHALKINSVYPRNGDSVLSIEVNGQQSSAPWKGGQ
;
A
#
# COMPACT_ATOMS: atom_id res chain seq x y z
N MET A 1 3.71 -0.69 19.83
CA MET A 1 4.54 -1.39 18.81
C MET A 1 3.82 -1.33 17.49
N SER A 2 4.35 -0.63 16.50
CA SER A 2 3.72 -0.47 15.19
C SER A 2 3.64 -1.82 14.49
N THR A 3 2.45 -2.40 14.36
CA THR A 3 2.26 -3.64 13.61
C THR A 3 2.53 -3.32 12.14
N THR A 4 3.75 -3.60 11.66
CA THR A 4 4.06 -3.47 10.23
C THR A 4 3.32 -4.60 9.51
N TRP A 5 2.13 -4.26 9.03
CA TRP A 5 1.17 -5.12 8.36
C TRP A 5 1.84 -5.85 7.19
N SER A 6 2.06 -7.14 7.39
CA SER A 6 2.73 -8.04 6.45
C SER A 6 2.00 -9.37 6.43
N PHE A 7 2.39 -10.25 5.51
CA PHE A 7 1.97 -11.66 5.52
C PHE A 7 1.96 -12.31 6.93
N ARG A 8 2.85 -11.87 7.82
CA ARG A 8 2.97 -12.38 9.21
C ARG A 8 1.78 -12.03 10.11
N ALA A 9 0.91 -11.11 9.70
CA ALA A 9 -0.29 -10.71 10.44
C ALA A 9 -1.55 -11.51 10.04
N LEU A 10 -1.46 -12.38 9.02
CA LEU A 10 -2.58 -13.22 8.61
C LEU A 10 -2.84 -14.35 9.62
N PRO A 11 -4.04 -14.95 9.69
CA PRO A 11 -4.29 -16.16 10.48
C PRO A 11 -3.29 -17.28 10.13
N PRO A 12 -2.91 -18.17 11.08
CA PRO A 12 -1.95 -19.25 10.84
C PRO A 12 -2.27 -20.12 9.63
N GLU A 13 -3.56 -20.35 9.35
CA GLU A 13 -4.07 -21.14 8.22
C GLU A 13 -3.74 -20.45 6.89
N MET A 14 -3.92 -19.13 6.81
CA MET A 14 -3.52 -18.31 5.67
C MET A 14 -1.99 -18.16 5.56
N GLN A 15 -1.26 -18.44 6.64
CA GLN A 15 0.21 -18.42 6.63
C GLN A 15 0.85 -19.73 6.15
N MET A 16 0.09 -20.83 6.13
CA MET A 16 0.60 -22.18 5.86
C MET A 16 1.35 -22.25 4.54
N GLU A 17 0.76 -21.70 3.47
CA GLU A 17 1.36 -21.73 2.14
C GLU A 17 2.73 -21.07 2.08
N ALA A 18 2.87 -19.82 2.57
CA ALA A 18 4.15 -19.15 2.44
C ALA A 18 5.21 -19.71 3.40
N ARG A 19 4.80 -20.33 4.52
CA ARG A 19 5.71 -21.08 5.40
C ARG A 19 6.27 -22.30 4.66
N GLU A 20 5.39 -23.16 4.14
CA GLU A 20 5.77 -24.37 3.40
C GLU A 20 6.60 -24.04 2.14
N ARG A 21 6.19 -23.03 1.37
CA ARG A 21 6.98 -22.51 0.25
C ARG A 21 8.37 -22.05 0.69
N SER A 22 8.45 -21.28 1.78
CA SER A 22 9.74 -20.77 2.27
C SER A 22 10.64 -21.91 2.70
N GLU A 23 10.09 -22.99 3.24
CA GLU A 23 10.83 -24.22 3.55
C GLU A 23 11.33 -24.93 2.30
N ILE A 24 10.49 -25.09 1.27
CA ILE A 24 10.89 -25.67 -0.02
C ILE A 24 12.05 -24.86 -0.63
N VAL A 25 11.88 -23.54 -0.72
CA VAL A 25 12.92 -22.64 -1.27
C VAL A 25 14.21 -22.74 -0.44
N ARG A 26 14.13 -22.66 0.89
CA ARG A 26 15.30 -22.73 1.77
C ARG A 26 16.01 -24.09 1.66
N HIS A 27 15.25 -25.18 1.62
CA HIS A 27 15.79 -26.53 1.49
C HIS A 27 16.51 -26.70 0.15
N THR A 28 15.90 -26.27 -0.95
CA THR A 28 16.50 -26.34 -2.29
C THR A 28 17.78 -25.50 -2.38
N LEU A 29 17.76 -24.26 -1.90
CA LEU A 29 18.95 -23.40 -1.88
C LEU A 29 20.06 -23.98 -0.98
N ARG A 30 19.70 -24.62 0.14
CA ARG A 30 20.68 -25.30 1.01
C ARG A 30 21.33 -26.47 0.29
N LYS A 31 20.55 -27.34 -0.37
CA LYS A 31 21.09 -28.46 -1.17
C LYS A 31 21.99 -27.98 -2.30
N LEU A 32 21.57 -26.96 -3.05
CA LEU A 32 22.42 -26.36 -4.09
C LEU A 32 23.75 -25.87 -3.51
N ARG A 33 23.70 -25.19 -2.36
CA ARG A 33 24.89 -24.60 -1.73
C ARG A 33 25.80 -25.62 -1.05
N ILE A 34 25.29 -26.73 -0.52
CA ILE A 34 26.08 -27.70 0.24
C ILE A 34 26.54 -28.85 -0.66
N ASP A 35 25.63 -29.39 -1.48
CA ASP A 35 25.83 -30.65 -2.16
C ASP A 35 26.27 -30.46 -3.62
N LEU A 36 25.75 -29.44 -4.29
CA LEU A 36 25.92 -29.27 -5.75
C LEU A 36 26.95 -28.19 -6.12
N MET A 37 27.06 -27.11 -5.35
CA MET A 37 28.04 -26.03 -5.59
C MET A 37 28.59 -25.45 -4.27
N PRO A 38 29.34 -26.26 -3.49
CA PRO A 38 29.92 -25.84 -2.22
C PRO A 38 30.91 -24.69 -2.37
N ARG A 39 30.72 -23.60 -1.59
CA ARG A 39 31.63 -22.43 -1.63
C ARG A 39 33.06 -22.78 -1.23
N ALA A 40 33.24 -23.75 -0.34
CA ALA A 40 34.55 -24.14 0.19
C ALA A 40 35.34 -25.05 -0.76
N SER A 41 34.69 -25.61 -1.79
CA SER A 41 35.31 -26.58 -2.70
C SER A 41 35.08 -26.17 -4.17
N PRO A 42 35.73 -25.09 -4.66
CA PRO A 42 35.71 -24.77 -6.08
C PRO A 42 36.31 -25.92 -6.90
N MET A 43 35.74 -26.15 -8.08
CA MET A 43 36.24 -27.11 -9.06
C MET A 43 36.26 -26.48 -10.45
N ASP A 44 36.78 -27.22 -11.42
CA ASP A 44 36.64 -26.85 -12.82
C ASP A 44 35.16 -26.71 -13.18
N ILE A 45 34.80 -25.59 -13.81
CA ILE A 45 33.41 -25.26 -14.07
C ILE A 45 32.78 -26.11 -15.18
N ASP A 46 33.57 -26.56 -16.15
CA ASP A 46 33.09 -27.40 -17.24
C ASP A 46 32.90 -28.84 -16.75
N VAL A 47 33.72 -29.29 -15.80
CA VAL A 47 33.48 -30.52 -15.04
C VAL A 47 32.21 -30.40 -14.21
N TRP A 48 32.03 -29.28 -13.49
CA TRP A 48 30.83 -29.04 -12.69
C TRP A 48 29.55 -29.08 -13.53
N GLU A 49 29.54 -28.37 -14.67
CA GLU A 49 28.38 -28.29 -15.55
C GLU A 49 27.97 -29.68 -16.04
N ARG A 50 28.94 -30.51 -16.45
CA ARG A 50 28.71 -31.87 -16.94
C ARG A 50 28.24 -32.84 -15.84
N GLU A 51 28.81 -32.77 -14.63
CA GLU A 51 28.54 -33.74 -13.56
C GLU A 51 27.35 -33.39 -12.67
N TYR A 52 27.02 -32.10 -12.57
CA TYR A 52 25.99 -31.59 -11.65
C TYR A 52 24.84 -30.87 -12.37
N GLY A 53 24.96 -30.57 -13.67
CA GLY A 53 23.92 -29.87 -14.43
C GLY A 53 22.54 -30.53 -14.32
N ASP A 54 22.46 -31.82 -14.63
CA ASP A 54 21.19 -32.58 -14.57
C ASP A 54 20.64 -32.67 -13.14
N LYS A 55 21.52 -32.81 -12.14
CA LYS A 55 21.13 -32.84 -10.71
C LYS A 55 20.54 -31.50 -10.27
N VAL A 56 21.09 -30.38 -10.75
CA VAL A 56 20.54 -29.04 -10.51
C VAL A 56 19.14 -28.93 -11.12
N VAL A 57 18.99 -29.34 -12.38
CA VAL A 57 17.70 -29.31 -13.09
C VAL A 57 16.65 -30.16 -12.37
N GLU A 58 16.96 -31.42 -12.04
CA GLU A 58 16.06 -32.34 -11.36
C GLU A 58 15.66 -31.84 -9.96
N LEU A 59 16.61 -31.24 -9.22
CA LEU A 59 16.32 -30.66 -7.91
C LEU A 59 15.35 -29.47 -8.02
N ILE A 60 15.57 -28.57 -8.99
CA ILE A 60 14.71 -27.40 -9.19
C ILE A 60 13.33 -27.83 -9.69
N ALA A 61 13.24 -28.72 -10.68
CA ALA A 61 11.97 -29.22 -11.22
C ALA A 61 11.11 -29.88 -10.14
N ARG A 62 11.68 -30.73 -9.29
CA ARG A 62 10.97 -31.32 -8.14
C ARG A 62 10.46 -30.26 -7.16
N ALA A 63 11.26 -29.24 -6.90
CA ALA A 63 10.85 -28.13 -6.03
C ALA A 63 9.75 -27.27 -6.67
N GLN A 64 9.73 -27.12 -8.00
CA GLN A 64 8.65 -26.46 -8.73
C GLN A 64 7.32 -27.22 -8.59
N ALA A 65 7.31 -28.53 -8.87
CA ALA A 65 6.11 -29.36 -8.71
C ALA A 65 5.57 -29.31 -7.27
N LYS A 66 6.46 -29.43 -6.28
CA LYS A 66 6.08 -29.30 -4.85
C LYS A 66 5.47 -27.94 -4.53
N ASN A 67 6.05 -26.84 -5.02
CA ASN A 67 5.49 -25.51 -4.81
C ASN A 67 4.11 -25.34 -5.47
N ALA A 68 3.93 -25.85 -6.69
CA ALA A 68 2.64 -25.78 -7.39
C ALA A 68 1.56 -26.59 -6.69
N ALA A 69 1.90 -27.75 -6.11
CA ALA A 69 0.96 -28.61 -5.39
C ALA A 69 0.37 -27.95 -4.12
N LEU A 70 1.02 -26.93 -3.55
CA LEU A 70 0.51 -26.19 -2.39
C LEU A 70 -0.69 -25.31 -2.73
N VAL A 71 -0.79 -24.85 -3.98
CA VAL A 71 -1.68 -23.74 -4.36
C VAL A 71 -3.15 -24.10 -4.17
N ASP A 72 -3.59 -25.27 -4.64
CA ASP A 72 -5.02 -25.56 -4.68
C ASP A 72 -5.63 -25.71 -3.26
N LYS A 73 -4.92 -26.43 -2.38
CA LYS A 73 -5.26 -26.56 -0.96
C LYS A 73 -5.30 -25.20 -0.27
N THR A 74 -4.29 -24.38 -0.48
CA THR A 74 -4.13 -23.12 0.26
C THR A 74 -5.09 -22.05 -0.23
N MET A 75 -5.39 -22.01 -1.52
CA MET A 75 -6.42 -21.13 -2.08
C MET A 75 -7.81 -21.43 -1.52
N ASN A 76 -8.15 -22.72 -1.33
CA ASN A 76 -9.41 -23.10 -0.67
C ASN A 76 -9.45 -22.62 0.79
N LEU A 77 -8.35 -22.75 1.54
CA LEU A 77 -8.25 -22.24 2.91
C LEU A 77 -8.38 -20.70 2.95
N GLU A 78 -7.73 -19.99 2.02
CA GLU A 78 -7.83 -18.54 1.88
C GLU A 78 -9.28 -18.11 1.65
N LEU A 79 -10.00 -18.75 0.72
CA LEU A 79 -11.41 -18.42 0.43
C LEU A 79 -12.32 -18.75 1.61
N MET A 80 -12.17 -19.94 2.22
CA MET A 80 -12.97 -20.35 3.39
C MET A 80 -12.82 -19.38 4.55
N ALA A 81 -11.60 -18.91 4.82
CA ALA A 81 -11.34 -17.95 5.87
C ALA A 81 -11.89 -16.55 5.57
N ASN A 82 -12.24 -16.26 4.31
CA ASN A 82 -13.00 -15.08 3.89
C ASN A 82 -14.52 -15.34 3.81
N GLY A 83 -15.00 -16.45 4.39
CA GLY A 83 -16.43 -16.81 4.38
C GLY A 83 -16.95 -17.23 3.01
N TRP A 84 -16.06 -17.57 2.07
CA TRP A 84 -16.42 -17.97 0.71
C TRP A 84 -16.05 -19.41 0.44
N GLN A 85 -16.97 -20.13 -0.19
CA GLN A 85 -16.74 -21.48 -0.67
C GLN A 85 -17.15 -21.53 -2.13
N ASP A 86 -16.26 -22.00 -2.98
CA ASP A 86 -16.52 -22.23 -4.39
C ASP A 86 -15.98 -23.60 -4.80
N THR A 87 -16.58 -24.18 -5.83
CA THR A 87 -16.10 -25.43 -6.43
C THR A 87 -15.32 -25.08 -7.69
N PRO A 88 -14.01 -25.42 -7.77
CA PRO A 88 -13.22 -25.14 -8.96
C PRO A 88 -13.80 -25.84 -10.20
N ILE A 89 -13.76 -25.19 -11.36
CA ILE A 89 -14.22 -25.77 -12.64
C ILE A 89 -13.19 -26.72 -13.27
N GLY A 90 -12.06 -26.97 -12.60
CA GLY A 90 -10.98 -27.83 -13.06
C GLY A 90 -9.98 -28.16 -11.95
N LEU A 91 -9.01 -29.01 -12.27
CA LEU A 91 -7.95 -29.43 -11.35
C LEU A 91 -6.60 -28.91 -11.83
N LEU A 92 -5.78 -28.42 -10.90
CA LEU A 92 -4.41 -28.04 -11.18
C LEU A 92 -3.56 -29.30 -11.37
N ASN A 93 -2.78 -29.39 -12.44
CA ASN A 93 -1.72 -30.39 -12.59
C ASN A 93 -0.37 -29.77 -12.14
N PRO A 94 0.16 -30.07 -10.94
CA PRO A 94 1.37 -29.44 -10.43
C PRO A 94 2.62 -29.74 -11.28
N ASP A 95 2.69 -30.94 -11.87
CA ASP A 95 3.84 -31.37 -12.65
C ASP A 95 3.97 -30.57 -13.96
N ALA A 96 2.87 -30.02 -14.47
CA ALA A 96 2.87 -29.16 -15.65
C ALA A 96 3.56 -27.79 -15.43
N PHE A 97 3.87 -27.43 -14.17
CA PHE A 97 4.60 -26.20 -13.83
C PHE A 97 6.08 -26.44 -13.54
N ALA A 98 6.56 -27.68 -13.67
CA ALA A 98 7.97 -28.04 -13.49
C ALA A 98 8.73 -28.08 -14.82
N GLY A 99 10.04 -27.85 -14.76
CA GLY A 99 10.93 -28.01 -15.93
C GLY A 99 11.16 -26.73 -16.74
N PHE A 100 10.51 -25.62 -16.38
CA PHE A 100 10.62 -24.36 -17.10
C PHE A 100 10.91 -23.16 -16.21
N MET A 101 11.64 -22.21 -16.77
CA MET A 101 11.81 -20.86 -16.25
C MET A 101 10.54 -20.03 -16.49
N PRO A 102 10.36 -18.91 -15.78
CA PRO A 102 9.15 -18.08 -15.88
C PRO A 102 8.91 -17.44 -17.25
N ASP A 103 9.96 -17.32 -18.07
CA ASP A 103 9.94 -16.86 -19.46
C ASP A 103 9.67 -17.98 -20.47
N GLY A 104 9.54 -19.23 -20.00
CA GLY A 104 9.29 -20.41 -20.83
C GLY A 104 10.56 -21.16 -21.24
N ASP A 105 11.75 -20.65 -20.91
CA ASP A 105 13.00 -21.34 -21.21
C ASP A 105 13.13 -22.64 -20.38
N PRO A 106 13.74 -23.70 -20.93
CA PRO A 106 13.89 -24.95 -20.20
C PRO A 106 15.01 -24.84 -19.14
N LEU A 107 14.88 -25.52 -18.00
CA LEU A 107 15.77 -25.35 -16.83
C LEU A 107 17.26 -25.64 -17.10
N GLU A 108 17.58 -26.38 -18.17
CA GLU A 108 18.93 -26.70 -18.65
C GLU A 108 19.74 -25.44 -18.97
N ILE A 109 19.09 -24.29 -19.15
CA ILE A 109 19.77 -23.01 -19.30
C ILE A 109 20.46 -22.55 -18.01
N ILE A 110 20.01 -23.00 -16.83
CA ILE A 110 20.52 -22.54 -15.54
C ILE A 110 21.98 -22.96 -15.33
N PRO A 111 22.35 -24.26 -15.42
CA PRO A 111 23.75 -24.68 -15.26
C PRO A 111 24.67 -24.00 -16.30
N ARG A 112 24.20 -23.85 -17.54
CA ARG A 112 24.92 -23.16 -18.61
C ARG A 112 25.20 -21.70 -18.29
N ALA A 113 24.20 -20.98 -17.77
CA ALA A 113 24.33 -19.58 -17.38
C ALA A 113 25.28 -19.41 -16.18
N VAL A 114 25.23 -20.33 -15.22
CA VAL A 114 26.15 -20.36 -14.08
C VAL A 114 27.58 -20.60 -14.55
N ALA A 115 27.78 -21.61 -15.42
CA ALA A 115 29.09 -21.92 -15.96
C ALA A 115 29.67 -20.75 -16.74
N LYS A 116 28.86 -20.14 -17.62
CA LYS A 116 29.22 -18.93 -18.35
C LYS A 116 29.64 -17.80 -17.41
N ARG A 117 28.91 -17.55 -16.33
CA ARG A 117 29.25 -16.50 -15.34
C ARG A 117 30.62 -16.73 -14.71
N VAL A 118 30.95 -17.97 -14.35
CA VAL A 118 32.25 -18.30 -13.77
C VAL A 118 33.34 -18.10 -14.82
N ARG A 119 33.16 -18.58 -16.06
CA ARG A 119 34.11 -18.37 -17.17
C ARG A 119 34.36 -16.88 -17.43
N GLU A 120 33.31 -16.08 -17.51
CA GLU A 120 33.40 -14.61 -17.70
C GLU A 120 34.22 -13.94 -16.59
N ARG A 121 34.13 -14.42 -15.35
CA ARG A 121 34.92 -13.90 -14.22
C ARG A 121 36.38 -14.34 -14.25
N LEU A 122 36.64 -15.56 -14.70
CA LEU A 122 38.01 -16.08 -14.84
C LEU A 122 38.75 -15.45 -16.02
N ALA A 123 38.04 -15.16 -17.12
CA ALA A 123 38.61 -14.53 -18.32
C ALA A 123 39.15 -13.11 -18.10
N LEU A 124 38.92 -12.52 -16.92
CA LEU A 124 39.54 -11.25 -16.50
C LEU A 124 41.02 -11.39 -16.15
N TYR A 125 41.54 -12.63 -16.09
CA TYR A 125 42.91 -12.93 -15.67
C TYR A 125 43.54 -13.91 -16.65
N GLU A 126 44.80 -13.67 -16.99
CA GLU A 126 45.59 -14.57 -17.86
C GLU A 126 45.94 -15.88 -17.14
N ASP A 127 46.39 -15.79 -15.88
CA ASP A 127 46.51 -16.91 -14.96
C ASP A 127 45.81 -16.59 -13.63
N PRO A 128 44.58 -17.08 -13.40
CA PRO A 128 43.84 -16.80 -12.19
C PRO A 128 44.54 -17.38 -10.95
N THR A 129 44.67 -16.60 -9.89
CA THR A 129 45.09 -17.09 -8.56
C THR A 129 44.01 -17.98 -7.92
N PRO A 130 44.34 -18.81 -6.91
CA PRO A 130 43.34 -19.56 -6.15
C PRO A 130 42.24 -18.69 -5.53
N GLN A 131 42.56 -17.45 -5.13
CA GLN A 131 41.58 -16.52 -4.58
C GLN A 131 40.62 -16.01 -5.66
N GLN A 132 41.12 -15.69 -6.86
CA GLN A 132 40.28 -15.27 -7.99
C GLN A 132 39.38 -16.40 -8.47
N ARG A 133 39.87 -17.66 -8.48
CA ARG A 133 39.03 -18.85 -8.74
C ARG A 133 37.89 -18.99 -7.73
N ARG A 134 38.16 -18.80 -6.43
CA ARG A 134 37.13 -18.79 -5.38
C ARG A 134 36.08 -17.70 -5.59
N LEU A 135 36.50 -16.49 -5.94
CA LEU A 135 35.58 -15.37 -6.20
C LEU A 135 34.70 -15.60 -7.43
N ALA A 136 35.27 -16.15 -8.51
CA ALA A 136 34.52 -16.52 -9.71
C ALA A 136 33.48 -17.61 -9.38
N TRP A 137 33.89 -18.65 -8.65
CA TRP A 137 33.01 -19.72 -8.17
C TRP A 137 31.86 -19.17 -7.30
N GLU A 138 32.16 -18.29 -6.34
CA GLU A 138 31.15 -17.67 -5.50
C GLU A 138 30.16 -16.83 -6.30
N ALA A 139 30.61 -16.10 -7.32
CA ALA A 139 29.75 -15.36 -8.23
C ALA A 139 28.80 -16.28 -9.02
N GLY A 140 29.26 -17.47 -9.42
CA GLY A 140 28.42 -18.52 -10.02
C GLY A 140 27.37 -19.04 -9.04
N GLY A 141 27.77 -19.36 -7.81
CA GLY A 141 26.84 -19.84 -6.77
C GLY A 141 25.79 -18.80 -6.36
N GLN A 142 26.15 -17.51 -6.36
CA GLN A 142 25.21 -16.40 -6.14
C GLN A 142 24.19 -16.30 -7.29
N LEU A 143 24.63 -16.45 -8.54
CA LEU A 143 23.74 -16.47 -9.70
C LEU A 143 22.78 -17.67 -9.63
N LEU A 144 23.30 -18.87 -9.35
CA LEU A 144 22.50 -20.09 -9.18
C LEU A 144 21.40 -19.89 -8.15
N ALA A 145 21.74 -19.40 -6.96
CA ALA A 145 20.77 -19.13 -5.90
C ALA A 145 19.69 -18.11 -6.32
N THR A 146 20.09 -17.04 -7.01
CA THR A 146 19.17 -15.98 -7.46
C THR A 146 18.18 -16.49 -8.51
N ILE A 147 18.67 -17.24 -9.50
CA ILE A 147 17.84 -17.80 -10.57
C ILE A 147 16.89 -18.85 -9.99
N THR A 148 17.38 -19.78 -9.17
CA THR A 148 16.55 -20.79 -8.52
C THR A 148 15.46 -20.18 -7.66
N GLN A 149 15.78 -19.20 -6.81
CA GLN A 149 14.78 -18.52 -5.99
C GLN A 149 13.71 -17.85 -6.86
N THR A 150 14.12 -17.22 -7.95
CA THR A 150 13.20 -16.55 -8.88
C THR A 150 12.26 -17.56 -9.53
N ALA A 151 12.80 -18.65 -10.09
CA ALA A 151 12.05 -19.72 -10.74
C ALA A 151 11.02 -20.35 -9.79
N LEU A 152 11.42 -20.71 -8.56
CA LEU A 152 10.53 -21.34 -7.59
C LEU A 152 9.37 -20.44 -7.14
N ILE A 153 9.61 -19.15 -6.93
CA ILE A 153 8.54 -18.22 -6.53
C ILE A 153 7.61 -17.94 -7.72
N ASP A 154 8.12 -17.92 -8.97
CA ASP A 154 7.30 -17.65 -10.14
C ASP A 154 6.43 -18.84 -10.54
N THR A 155 6.93 -20.06 -10.38
CA THR A 155 6.11 -21.28 -10.50
C THR A 155 4.84 -21.20 -9.67
N GLN A 156 4.95 -20.83 -8.39
CA GLN A 156 3.78 -20.71 -7.52
C GLN A 156 2.83 -19.61 -7.98
N ARG A 157 3.35 -18.46 -8.42
CA ARG A 157 2.54 -17.35 -8.95
C ARG A 157 1.76 -17.75 -10.20
N MET A 158 2.38 -18.48 -11.11
CA MET A 158 1.72 -19.02 -12.31
C MET A 158 0.65 -20.04 -11.92
N ALA A 159 0.98 -20.95 -11.00
CA ALA A 159 0.03 -21.92 -10.47
C ALA A 159 -1.18 -21.23 -9.80
N LYS A 160 -0.97 -20.17 -9.01
CA LYS A 160 -2.06 -19.34 -8.44
C LYS A 160 -2.92 -18.68 -9.51
N SER A 161 -2.30 -18.19 -10.58
CA SER A 161 -3.06 -17.56 -11.68
C SER A 161 -3.98 -18.57 -12.36
N VAL A 162 -3.50 -19.79 -12.63
CA VAL A 162 -4.33 -20.88 -13.17
C VAL A 162 -5.40 -21.32 -12.16
N ALA A 163 -5.04 -21.50 -10.88
CA ALA A 163 -5.98 -21.84 -9.82
C ALA A 163 -7.09 -20.80 -9.63
N GLY A 164 -6.75 -19.53 -9.82
CA GLY A 164 -7.67 -18.40 -9.88
C GLY A 164 -8.61 -18.45 -11.07
N LEU A 165 -8.10 -18.70 -12.27
CA LEU A 165 -8.92 -18.86 -13.48
C LEU A 165 -9.90 -20.04 -13.38
N MET A 166 -9.54 -21.10 -12.64
CA MET A 166 -10.45 -22.21 -12.32
C MET A 166 -11.55 -21.83 -11.31
N ARG A 167 -11.53 -20.62 -10.76
CA ARG A 167 -12.48 -20.11 -9.77
C ARG A 167 -12.98 -18.72 -10.21
N PRO A 168 -13.87 -18.64 -11.20
CA PRO A 168 -14.19 -17.40 -11.92
C PRO A 168 -14.81 -16.30 -11.06
N LYS A 169 -15.34 -16.63 -9.87
CA LYS A 169 -15.90 -15.68 -8.91
C LYS A 169 -14.89 -15.22 -7.86
N THR A 170 -13.60 -15.23 -8.21
CA THR A 170 -12.54 -14.84 -7.30
C THR A 170 -11.60 -13.83 -7.95
N LEU A 171 -11.06 -12.96 -7.10
CA LEU A 171 -9.97 -12.05 -7.39
C LEU A 171 -8.77 -12.41 -6.52
N TYR A 172 -7.67 -11.69 -6.73
CA TYR A 172 -6.58 -11.69 -5.77
C TYR A 172 -6.36 -10.33 -5.13
N VAL A 173 -5.95 -10.33 -3.87
CA VAL A 173 -5.33 -9.18 -3.20
C VAL A 173 -3.83 -9.40 -3.12
N ARG A 174 -3.05 -8.36 -3.46
CA ARG A 174 -1.59 -8.40 -3.37
C ARG A 174 -1.16 -8.24 -1.92
N VAL A 175 -0.27 -9.11 -1.44
CA VAL A 175 0.23 -9.06 -0.06
C VAL A 175 1.75 -8.97 -0.06
N ALA A 176 2.25 -7.90 0.55
CA ALA A 176 3.69 -7.69 0.70
C ALA A 176 4.25 -8.51 1.88
N ASN A 177 5.43 -9.12 1.67
CA ASN A 177 6.26 -9.61 2.75
C ASN A 177 7.34 -8.56 3.06
N VAL A 178 7.29 -7.96 4.25
CA VAL A 178 8.18 -6.85 4.61
C VAL A 178 9.50 -7.35 5.19
N PRO A 179 10.63 -6.65 4.94
CA PRO A 179 10.77 -5.49 4.05
C PRO A 179 10.62 -5.89 2.57
N CYS A 180 9.93 -5.05 1.79
CA CYS A 180 9.66 -5.29 0.37
C CYS A 180 10.15 -4.12 -0.50
N CYS A 181 10.17 -4.27 -1.82
CA CYS A 181 10.51 -3.15 -2.69
C CYS A 181 9.39 -2.09 -2.74
N ALA A 182 9.75 -0.88 -3.15
CA ALA A 182 8.80 0.21 -3.32
C ALA A 182 7.61 -0.12 -4.25
N ARG A 183 7.80 -0.95 -5.29
CA ARG A 183 6.73 -1.37 -6.21
C ARG A 183 5.74 -2.30 -5.53
N CYS A 184 6.20 -3.22 -4.69
CA CYS A 184 5.31 -4.11 -3.95
C CYS A 184 4.57 -3.33 -2.88
N ALA A 185 5.25 -2.40 -2.20
CA ALA A 185 4.64 -1.54 -1.20
C ALA A 185 3.43 -0.74 -1.73
N VAL A 186 3.54 -0.10 -2.90
CA VAL A 186 2.43 0.67 -3.51
C VAL A 186 1.35 -0.18 -4.17
N LEU A 187 1.58 -1.49 -4.33
CA LEU A 187 0.63 -2.41 -4.95
C LEU A 187 -0.05 -3.34 -3.95
N ALA A 188 0.50 -3.47 -2.75
CA ALA A 188 -0.10 -4.27 -1.68
C ALA A 188 -1.50 -3.73 -1.30
N GLY A 189 -2.40 -4.64 -0.94
CA GLY A 189 -3.80 -4.36 -0.68
C GLY A 189 -4.68 -4.13 -1.92
N LYS A 190 -4.09 -3.97 -3.11
CA LYS A 190 -4.88 -3.79 -4.35
C LYS A 190 -5.40 -5.13 -4.86
N ARG A 191 -6.68 -5.12 -5.26
CA ARG A 191 -7.34 -6.22 -5.98
C ARG A 191 -6.81 -6.30 -7.41
N GLY A 192 -6.74 -7.51 -7.94
CA GLY A 192 -6.41 -7.79 -9.34
C GLY A 192 -7.14 -9.04 -9.82
N TYR A 193 -7.30 -9.13 -11.13
CA TYR A 193 -7.91 -10.27 -11.81
C TYR A 193 -6.84 -11.31 -12.15
N TRP A 194 -7.20 -12.60 -12.09
CA TRP A 194 -6.26 -13.70 -12.27
C TRP A 194 -5.67 -13.84 -13.69
N ASP A 195 -6.29 -13.20 -14.68
CA ASP A 195 -5.74 -13.04 -16.04
C ASP A 195 -4.60 -11.99 -16.11
N GLU A 196 -4.54 -11.06 -15.15
CA GLU A 196 -3.44 -10.11 -15.01
C GLU A 196 -2.35 -10.61 -14.06
N ALA A 197 -1.24 -11.07 -14.66
CA ALA A 197 -0.09 -11.54 -13.90
C ALA A 197 0.46 -10.49 -12.91
N PHE A 198 0.69 -10.90 -11.66
CA PHE A 198 1.35 -10.07 -10.65
C PHE A 198 2.81 -9.79 -11.04
N ARG A 199 3.06 -8.66 -11.71
CA ARG A 199 4.42 -8.27 -12.15
C ARG A 199 5.30 -7.84 -10.97
N ARG A 200 6.39 -8.58 -10.75
CA ARG A 200 7.41 -8.32 -9.72
C ARG A 200 8.81 -8.29 -10.32
N HIS A 201 9.81 -7.89 -9.53
CA HIS A 201 11.22 -7.99 -9.90
C HIS A 201 11.83 -9.30 -9.34
N PRO A 202 12.99 -9.75 -9.85
CA PRO A 202 13.68 -10.92 -9.32
C PRO A 202 13.93 -10.85 -7.81
N GLY A 203 13.82 -11.97 -7.10
CA GLY A 203 14.05 -12.07 -5.65
C GLY A 203 12.94 -11.53 -4.74
N CYS A 204 11.82 -11.01 -5.28
CA CYS A 204 10.68 -10.56 -4.48
C CYS A 204 9.85 -11.75 -3.96
N ASP A 205 9.56 -11.87 -2.67
CA ASP A 205 8.78 -12.98 -2.10
C ASP A 205 7.34 -12.61 -1.68
N CYS A 206 6.86 -11.45 -2.14
CA CYS A 206 5.47 -11.02 -1.99
C CYS A 206 4.51 -12.01 -2.70
N THR A 207 3.28 -12.13 -2.17
CA THR A 207 2.31 -13.15 -2.60
C THR A 207 0.96 -12.54 -2.98
N GLN A 208 0.04 -13.39 -3.39
CA GLN A 208 -1.35 -13.09 -3.71
C GLN A 208 -2.25 -13.91 -2.79
N ILE A 209 -3.33 -13.34 -2.27
CA ILE A 209 -4.37 -14.06 -1.52
C ILE A 209 -5.65 -14.02 -2.32
N ALA A 210 -6.30 -15.17 -2.47
CA ALA A 210 -7.59 -15.25 -3.12
C ALA A 210 -8.69 -14.63 -2.27
N VAL A 211 -9.54 -13.83 -2.90
CA VAL A 211 -10.70 -13.19 -2.29
C VAL A 211 -11.91 -13.33 -3.23
N PRO A 212 -13.15 -13.25 -2.72
CA PRO A 212 -14.32 -13.26 -3.58
C PRO A 212 -14.35 -12.07 -4.53
N ASP A 213 -14.85 -12.28 -5.75
CA ASP A 213 -15.26 -11.22 -6.68
C ASP A 213 -16.66 -10.72 -6.28
N ASP A 214 -16.78 -10.29 -5.04
CA ASP A 214 -18.01 -9.75 -4.48
C ASP A 214 -17.65 -8.50 -3.66
N ASP A 215 -18.14 -7.34 -4.10
CA ASP A 215 -17.92 -6.07 -3.42
C ASP A 215 -18.66 -5.98 -2.08
N SER A 216 -19.66 -6.84 -1.85
CA SER A 216 -20.36 -6.96 -0.56
C SER A 216 -19.54 -7.75 0.47
N ILE A 217 -18.64 -8.63 0.02
CA ILE A 217 -17.69 -9.35 0.88
C ILE A 217 -16.41 -8.54 0.95
N ARG A 218 -16.31 -7.75 2.01
CA ARG A 218 -15.11 -6.98 2.30
C ARG A 218 -14.00 -7.94 2.71
N PHE A 219 -12.89 -7.95 1.97
CA PHE A 219 -11.67 -8.55 2.49
C PHE A 219 -11.21 -7.71 3.67
N ASP A 220 -11.43 -8.21 4.88
CA ASP A 220 -11.01 -7.59 6.14
C ASP A 220 -9.56 -7.96 6.51
N GLY A 221 -8.85 -8.62 5.59
CA GLY A 221 -7.43 -8.89 5.78
C GLY A 221 -6.60 -7.62 5.86
N PRO A 222 -5.36 -7.73 6.36
CA PRO A 222 -4.56 -6.59 6.77
C PRO A 222 -4.29 -5.64 5.59
N GLY A 223 -4.86 -4.44 5.65
CA GLY A 223 -4.56 -3.37 4.70
C GLY A 223 -3.08 -3.00 4.78
N PHE A 224 -2.42 -2.86 3.63
CA PHE A 224 -1.03 -2.40 3.59
C PHE A 224 -1.01 -0.88 3.47
N ASP A 225 -0.39 -0.22 4.45
CA ASP A 225 -0.18 1.23 4.42
C ASP A 225 1.26 1.53 4.01
N VAL A 226 1.42 2.10 2.81
CA VAL A 226 2.71 2.46 2.27
C VAL A 226 3.40 3.57 3.07
N GLN A 227 2.64 4.48 3.66
CA GLN A 227 3.17 5.57 4.48
C GLN A 227 3.73 5.00 5.79
N ALA A 228 2.96 4.16 6.48
CA ALA A 228 3.44 3.48 7.69
C ALA A 228 4.67 2.58 7.41
N TYR A 229 4.71 1.92 6.24
CA TYR A 229 5.90 1.18 5.84
C TYR A 229 7.10 2.11 5.68
N TRP A 230 6.94 3.22 4.96
CA TRP A 230 7.98 4.23 4.79
C TRP A 230 8.51 4.79 6.12
N ASP A 231 7.61 5.10 7.06
CA ASP A 231 7.95 5.64 8.38
C ASP A 231 8.65 4.61 9.27
N SER A 232 8.39 3.31 9.04
CA SER A 232 9.06 2.20 9.76
C SER A 232 10.50 1.95 9.30
N LEU A 233 10.91 2.49 8.16
CA LEU A 233 12.25 2.29 7.60
C LEU A 233 13.23 3.31 8.16
N SER A 234 14.47 2.87 8.41
CA SER A 234 15.57 3.80 8.67
C SER A 234 15.81 4.70 7.45
N ALA A 235 16.45 5.87 7.61
CA ALA A 235 16.77 6.75 6.48
C ALA A 235 17.59 6.03 5.39
N ALA A 236 18.51 5.13 5.80
CA ALA A 236 19.29 4.31 4.88
C ALA A 236 18.42 3.28 4.15
N ASP A 237 17.46 2.66 4.83
CA ASP A 237 16.53 1.71 4.20
C ASP A 237 15.51 2.40 3.29
N GLN A 238 15.04 3.60 3.66
CA GLN A 238 14.24 4.45 2.78
C GLN A 238 14.97 4.73 1.47
N ASP A 239 16.23 5.15 1.55
CA ASP A 239 17.10 5.40 0.40
C ASP A 239 17.36 4.12 -0.41
N LYS A 240 17.46 2.96 0.24
CA LYS A 240 17.66 1.67 -0.44
C LYS A 240 16.40 1.20 -1.16
N VAL A 241 15.24 1.22 -0.49
CA VAL A 241 13.96 0.69 -1.00
C VAL A 241 13.37 1.63 -2.05
N PHE A 242 13.40 2.94 -1.79
CA PHE A 242 12.79 3.96 -2.65
C PHE A 242 13.82 4.71 -3.50
N THR A 243 15.11 4.33 -3.48
CA THR A 243 16.26 5.07 -4.05
C THR A 243 16.49 6.41 -3.36
N LYS A 244 17.73 6.91 -3.35
CA LYS A 244 18.07 8.24 -2.77
C LYS A 244 17.18 9.37 -3.31
N SER A 245 16.99 9.45 -4.63
CA SER A 245 16.16 10.51 -5.24
C SER A 245 14.67 10.36 -4.88
N GLY A 246 14.15 9.13 -4.83
CA GLY A 246 12.77 8.91 -4.39
C GLY A 246 12.56 9.29 -2.95
N ALA A 247 13.47 8.85 -2.09
CA ALA A 247 13.45 9.17 -0.68
C ALA A 247 13.51 10.67 -0.42
N ALA A 248 14.39 11.40 -1.13
CA ALA A 248 14.48 12.85 -1.07
C ALA A 248 13.18 13.57 -1.51
N ALA A 249 12.47 13.03 -2.51
CA ALA A 249 11.19 13.57 -2.93
C ALA A 249 10.07 13.29 -1.93
N ILE A 250 10.00 12.07 -1.38
CA ILE A 250 9.01 11.69 -0.36
C ILE A 250 9.19 12.53 0.90
N ARG A 251 10.43 12.73 1.37
CA ARG A 251 10.74 13.64 2.49
C ARG A 251 10.35 15.10 2.21
N ALA A 252 10.27 15.49 0.95
CA ALA A 252 9.79 16.81 0.53
C ALA A 252 8.26 16.88 0.35
N GLY A 253 7.52 15.85 0.77
CA GLY A 253 6.06 15.79 0.72
C GLY A 253 5.47 15.17 -0.55
N ALA A 254 6.29 14.56 -1.41
CA ALA A 254 5.78 13.90 -2.60
C ALA A 254 4.99 12.62 -2.26
N ASP A 255 3.88 12.41 -2.97
CA ASP A 255 3.08 11.20 -2.87
C ASP A 255 3.91 9.97 -3.28
N ILE A 256 3.99 8.98 -2.37
CA ILE A 256 4.81 7.79 -2.55
C ILE A 256 4.40 7.02 -3.81
N ASN A 257 3.10 6.91 -4.10
CA ASN A 257 2.62 6.23 -5.30
C ASN A 257 3.09 6.96 -6.57
N GLN A 258 3.02 8.28 -6.62
CA GLN A 258 3.50 9.09 -7.74
C GLN A 258 5.01 8.95 -7.93
N VAL A 259 5.78 8.96 -6.85
CA VAL A 259 7.24 8.79 -6.88
C VAL A 259 7.61 7.42 -7.43
N VAL A 260 6.97 6.35 -6.96
CA VAL A 260 7.24 4.99 -7.44
C VAL A 260 6.80 4.82 -8.90
N ASN A 261 5.61 5.32 -9.25
CA ASN A 261 5.07 5.23 -10.61
C ASN A 261 5.82 6.11 -11.62
N SER A 262 6.55 7.13 -11.15
CA SER A 262 7.41 7.97 -12.01
C SER A 262 8.46 7.16 -12.78
N ARG A 263 8.83 6.00 -12.24
CA ARG A 263 9.86 5.11 -12.78
C ARG A 263 9.30 4.03 -13.69
N LEU A 264 7.98 3.83 -13.69
CA LEU A 264 7.34 2.81 -14.52
C LEU A 264 7.47 3.19 -15.98
N GLY A 265 8.26 2.40 -16.71
CA GLY A 265 8.53 2.55 -18.13
C GLY A 265 9.76 3.40 -18.46
N MET A 266 10.63 3.72 -17.50
CA MET A 266 11.98 4.18 -17.84
C MET A 266 12.73 3.00 -18.47
N SER A 267 13.00 3.05 -19.79
CA SER A 267 14.12 2.33 -20.38
C SER A 267 15.42 2.81 -19.71
N ALA A 268 16.45 1.96 -19.69
CA ALA A 268 17.73 2.12 -19.01
C ALA A 268 18.16 3.57 -18.68
N ALA A 269 18.59 3.77 -17.43
CA ALA A 269 19.30 4.94 -16.87
C ALA A 269 19.19 6.27 -17.67
N GLY A 270 18.43 7.24 -17.14
CA GLY A 270 18.68 8.66 -17.46
C GLY A 270 17.65 9.38 -18.33
N SER A 271 16.42 8.88 -18.53
CA SER A 271 15.39 9.73 -19.13
C SER A 271 14.98 10.85 -18.16
N SER A 272 15.26 12.09 -18.53
CA SER A 272 14.83 13.29 -17.78
C SER A 272 13.31 13.34 -17.59
N PHE A 273 12.54 12.62 -18.42
CA PHE A 273 11.09 12.59 -18.40
C PHE A 273 10.54 11.17 -18.17
N THR A 274 9.36 11.08 -17.55
CA THR A 274 8.65 9.81 -17.34
C THR A 274 7.92 9.37 -18.62
N THR A 275 7.89 8.07 -18.89
CA THR A 275 7.11 7.52 -20.02
C THR A 275 5.64 7.31 -19.67
N SER A 276 5.30 7.31 -18.38
CA SER A 276 3.93 7.41 -17.89
C SER A 276 3.35 8.77 -18.28
N ARG A 277 2.66 8.77 -19.43
CA ARG A 277 1.81 9.86 -19.88
C ARG A 277 0.77 10.09 -18.80
N SER A 278 0.94 11.16 -18.03
CA SER A 278 -0.05 11.52 -17.03
C SER A 278 -1.41 11.71 -17.73
N LYS A 279 -2.38 10.84 -17.40
CA LYS A 279 -3.80 11.07 -17.75
C LYS A 279 -4.30 12.38 -17.13
N THR A 280 -3.64 12.86 -16.08
CA THR A 280 -3.88 14.12 -15.36
C THR A 280 -3.40 15.36 -16.13
N MET A 281 -2.39 15.26 -16.99
CA MET A 281 -1.92 16.37 -17.84
C MET A 281 -2.81 16.59 -19.07
N ARG A 282 -3.86 15.77 -19.23
CA ARG A 282 -4.92 15.97 -20.23
C ARG A 282 -5.69 17.28 -19.96
N TYR A 283 -5.63 17.83 -18.75
CA TYR A 283 -6.38 19.00 -18.28
C TYR A 283 -5.66 20.34 -18.45
N TYR A 284 -4.58 20.41 -19.24
CA TYR A 284 -3.67 21.56 -19.27
C TYR A 284 -4.21 22.90 -19.78
N TYR A 285 -5.51 23.08 -20.06
CA TYR A 285 -6.00 24.36 -20.60
C TYR A 285 -7.36 24.83 -20.10
N GLY A 286 -7.93 24.22 -19.06
CA GLY A 286 -9.28 24.63 -18.60
C GLY A 286 -10.36 24.51 -19.68
N ARG A 287 -10.13 23.67 -20.71
CA ARG A 287 -11.02 23.50 -21.85
C ARG A 287 -11.94 22.28 -21.68
N PRO A 288 -13.15 22.28 -22.25
CA PRO A 288 -14.08 21.14 -22.20
C PRO A 288 -13.47 19.87 -22.78
N THR A 289 -13.83 18.70 -22.24
CA THR A 289 -13.23 17.38 -22.55
C THR A 289 -13.13 17.06 -24.06
N GLY A 290 -14.08 17.55 -24.87
CA GLY A 290 -14.11 17.34 -26.32
C GLY A 290 -13.04 18.12 -27.12
N SER A 291 -12.55 19.24 -26.59
CA SER A 291 -11.57 20.13 -27.25
C SER A 291 -10.11 19.68 -27.08
N LEU A 292 -9.88 18.57 -26.38
CA LEU A 292 -8.56 18.01 -26.06
C LEU A 292 -8.13 16.89 -27.04
N LYS A 293 -8.98 16.58 -28.02
CA LYS A 293 -8.70 15.55 -29.04
C LYS A 293 -7.65 16.10 -30.02
N GLY A 294 -6.46 15.48 -30.06
CA GLY A 294 -5.39 15.82 -31.01
C GLY A 294 -4.26 16.72 -30.48
N LEU A 295 -4.32 17.19 -29.23
CA LEU A 295 -3.25 18.03 -28.65
C LEU A 295 -2.03 17.20 -28.19
N PRO A 296 -0.80 17.75 -28.31
CA PRO A 296 0.42 17.09 -27.86
C PRO A 296 0.42 16.93 -26.34
N ARG A 297 0.82 15.74 -25.87
CA ARG A 297 0.90 15.42 -24.43
C ARG A 297 2.16 16.04 -23.83
N VAL A 298 2.03 16.78 -22.74
CA VAL A 298 3.17 17.38 -22.02
C VAL A 298 3.92 16.29 -21.25
N GLN A 299 5.25 16.25 -21.43
CA GLN A 299 6.12 15.32 -20.71
C GLN A 299 6.28 15.73 -19.25
N ARG A 300 6.26 14.75 -18.33
CA ARG A 300 6.44 14.96 -16.90
C ARG A 300 7.91 14.73 -16.55
N LEU A 301 8.56 15.71 -15.92
CA LEU A 301 9.94 15.56 -15.47
C LEU A 301 10.03 14.44 -14.43
N SER A 302 11.04 13.58 -14.51
CA SER A 302 11.20 12.44 -13.60
C SER A 302 11.69 12.90 -12.23
N VAL A 303 11.39 12.12 -11.17
CA VAL A 303 11.89 12.43 -9.82
C VAL A 303 13.43 12.49 -9.78
N PRO A 304 14.17 11.54 -10.37
CA PRO A 304 15.63 11.65 -10.43
C PRO A 304 16.13 12.96 -11.05
N GLU A 305 15.50 13.41 -12.13
CA GLU A 305 15.88 14.66 -12.80
C GLU A 305 15.54 15.90 -11.95
N ILE A 306 14.36 15.93 -11.31
CA ILE A 306 14.01 17.01 -10.37
C ILE A 306 15.05 17.13 -9.26
N ILE A 307 15.41 16.00 -8.65
CA ILE A 307 16.40 16.00 -7.56
C ILE A 307 17.75 16.50 -8.07
N LYS A 308 18.18 16.04 -9.26
CA LYS A 308 19.41 16.50 -9.91
C LYS A 308 19.40 18.02 -10.14
N LEU A 309 18.35 18.59 -10.73
CA LEU A 309 18.25 20.02 -11.03
C LEU A 309 18.19 20.92 -9.80
N THR A 310 17.82 20.37 -8.64
CA THR A 310 17.64 21.18 -7.42
C THR A 310 18.89 21.23 -6.56
N GLU A 311 19.84 20.30 -6.73
CA GLU A 311 21.14 20.27 -6.04
C GLU A 311 21.11 20.53 -4.51
N GLY A 312 19.98 20.25 -3.85
CA GLY A 312 19.80 20.50 -2.41
C GLY A 312 18.84 21.62 -2.06
N ASP A 313 18.50 22.51 -3.00
CA ASP A 313 17.52 23.59 -2.82
C ASP A 313 16.12 22.99 -2.57
N GLN A 314 15.69 23.06 -1.31
CA GLN A 314 14.43 22.51 -0.85
C GLN A 314 13.23 23.25 -1.44
N GLN A 315 13.31 24.58 -1.57
CA GLN A 315 12.21 25.37 -2.10
C GLN A 315 12.03 25.07 -3.59
N ARG A 316 13.12 25.07 -4.35
CA ARG A 316 13.08 24.73 -5.78
C ARG A 316 12.62 23.30 -6.01
N ARG A 317 12.97 22.37 -5.12
CA ARG A 317 12.52 20.98 -5.19
C ARG A 317 11.02 20.87 -5.01
N VAL A 318 10.47 21.49 -3.98
CA VAL A 318 9.02 21.50 -3.74
C VAL A 318 8.27 22.14 -4.91
N GLU A 319 8.79 23.23 -5.48
CA GLU A 319 8.25 23.86 -6.68
C GLU A 319 8.15 22.90 -7.87
N LEU A 320 9.25 22.22 -8.21
CA LEU A 320 9.27 21.29 -9.33
C LEU A 320 8.42 20.05 -9.07
N LEU A 321 8.45 19.51 -7.85
CA LEU A 321 7.62 18.37 -7.46
C LEU A 321 6.13 18.70 -7.56
N TYR A 322 5.72 19.90 -7.11
CA TYR A 322 4.35 20.37 -7.25
C TYR A 322 3.96 20.61 -8.71
N ARG A 323 4.78 21.35 -9.47
CA ARG A 323 4.56 21.65 -10.89
C ARG A 323 4.35 20.37 -11.72
N TYR A 324 5.17 19.35 -11.48
CA TYR A 324 5.09 18.07 -12.18
C TYR A 324 4.21 17.01 -11.49
N GLY A 325 3.44 17.39 -10.47
CA GLY A 325 2.36 16.57 -9.89
C GLY A 325 2.78 15.40 -9.02
N TYR A 326 3.95 15.50 -8.42
CA TYR A 326 4.38 14.61 -7.34
C TYR A 326 3.82 15.03 -5.98
N ILE A 327 3.53 16.32 -5.79
CA ILE A 327 2.90 16.87 -4.58
C ILE A 327 1.49 17.33 -4.93
N ARG A 328 0.50 17.02 -4.07
CA ARG A 328 -0.91 17.40 -4.26
C ARG A 328 -1.17 18.86 -3.86
N SER A 329 -0.62 19.28 -2.73
CA SER A 329 -0.66 20.65 -2.20
C SER A 329 0.55 20.88 -1.32
N VAL A 330 0.87 22.16 -1.11
CA VAL A 330 1.91 22.61 -0.19
C VAL A 330 1.30 23.54 0.83
N LYS A 331 1.97 23.73 1.97
CA LYS A 331 1.61 24.78 2.92
C LYS A 331 1.60 26.15 2.21
N PRO A 332 0.58 26.99 2.45
CA PRO A 332 0.58 28.35 1.92
C PRO A 332 1.85 29.11 2.30
N GLY A 333 2.36 29.91 1.37
CA GLY A 333 3.64 30.63 1.51
C GLY A 333 4.90 29.84 1.10
N VAL A 334 4.81 28.52 0.89
CA VAL A 334 5.97 27.71 0.44
C VAL A 334 6.24 27.88 -1.07
N LEU A 335 5.20 28.03 -1.89
CA LEU A 335 5.32 28.22 -3.33
C LEU A 335 5.23 29.70 -3.73
N PRO A 336 6.08 30.19 -4.65
CA PRO A 336 5.85 31.46 -5.31
C PRO A 336 4.53 31.44 -6.11
N ALA A 337 3.79 32.57 -6.10
CA ALA A 337 2.51 32.72 -6.83
C ALA A 337 2.59 32.28 -8.30
N LYS A 338 3.67 32.66 -9.00
CA LYS A 338 3.93 32.26 -10.40
C LYS A 338 3.94 30.74 -10.64
N VAL A 339 4.32 29.95 -9.64
CA VAL A 339 4.38 28.48 -9.74
C VAL A 339 3.00 27.87 -9.48
N ARG A 340 2.19 28.48 -8.62
CA ARG A 340 0.80 28.07 -8.35
C ARG A 340 -0.05 28.14 -9.61
N ASP A 341 0.10 29.20 -10.39
CA ASP A 341 -0.70 29.45 -11.59
C ASP A 341 -0.23 28.61 -12.79
N ALA A 342 1.00 28.06 -12.72
CA ALA A 342 1.58 27.22 -13.75
C ALA A 342 1.17 25.73 -13.65
N VAL A 343 0.24 25.39 -12.74
CA VAL A 343 -0.15 24.00 -12.48
C VAL A 343 -1.07 23.46 -13.56
N ALA A 344 -0.60 22.39 -14.20
CA ALA A 344 -1.27 21.62 -15.24
C ALA A 344 -2.67 21.09 -14.93
N ASP A 345 -2.94 20.89 -13.64
CA ASP A 345 -3.97 20.00 -13.15
C ASP A 345 -4.95 20.79 -12.31
N THR A 346 -6.11 21.04 -12.91
CA THR A 346 -7.19 21.82 -12.32
C THR A 346 -7.66 21.24 -10.98
N ALA A 347 -7.56 19.93 -10.74
CA ALA A 347 -7.94 19.35 -9.45
C ALA A 347 -6.92 19.70 -8.36
N ARG A 348 -5.63 19.67 -8.69
CA ARG A 348 -4.55 20.10 -7.77
C ARG A 348 -4.57 21.60 -7.51
N ALA A 349 -4.78 22.41 -8.55
CA ALA A 349 -4.94 23.85 -8.40
C ALA A 349 -6.15 24.18 -7.50
N ARG A 350 -7.29 23.48 -7.68
CA ARG A 350 -8.46 23.61 -6.80
C ARG A 350 -8.14 23.21 -5.35
N HIS A 351 -7.44 22.10 -5.14
CA HIS A 351 -7.06 21.67 -3.79
C HIS A 351 -6.13 22.68 -3.10
N GLN A 352 -5.14 23.21 -3.84
CA GLN A 352 -4.26 24.25 -3.35
C GLN A 352 -5.02 25.55 -3.02
N ALA A 353 -5.92 25.99 -3.89
CA ALA A 353 -6.75 27.17 -3.65
C ALA A 353 -7.67 26.98 -2.43
N LEU A 354 -8.25 25.78 -2.25
CA LEU A 354 -9.03 25.45 -1.06
C LEU A 354 -8.18 25.53 0.21
N PHE A 355 -6.93 25.04 0.16
CA PHE A 355 -6.04 25.08 1.31
C PHE A 355 -5.64 26.52 1.67
N GLU A 356 -5.32 27.34 0.67
CA GLU A 356 -5.01 28.77 0.87
C GLU A 356 -6.19 29.54 1.46
N GLU A 357 -7.38 29.35 0.88
CA GLU A 357 -8.61 29.94 1.42
C GLU A 357 -8.84 29.50 2.87
N PHE A 358 -8.67 28.21 3.16
CA PHE A 358 -8.82 27.70 4.51
C PHE A 358 -7.79 28.32 5.47
N SER A 359 -6.54 28.48 5.06
CA SER A 359 -5.51 29.13 5.88
C SER A 359 -5.82 30.60 6.20
N GLU A 360 -6.50 31.33 5.31
CA GLU A 360 -7.02 32.68 5.62
C GLU A 360 -8.18 32.67 6.63
N ILE A 361 -8.92 31.56 6.69
CA ILE A 361 -10.05 31.37 7.60
C ILE A 361 -9.59 30.88 8.97
N VAL A 362 -8.50 30.11 9.07
CA VAL A 362 -7.99 29.51 10.33
C VAL A 362 -7.96 30.50 11.50
N PRO A 363 -7.42 31.74 11.37
CA PRO A 363 -7.42 32.71 12.47
C PRO A 363 -8.81 33.16 12.94
N LYS A 364 -9.86 32.94 12.14
CA LYS A 364 -11.26 33.31 12.42
C LYS A 364 -12.06 32.15 13.01
N ILE A 365 -11.44 30.99 13.21
CA ILE A 365 -12.07 29.81 13.82
C ILE A 365 -11.93 29.91 15.33
N ASP A 366 -13.03 29.67 16.05
CA ASP A 366 -13.01 29.47 17.49
C ASP A 366 -12.12 28.25 17.82
N PRO A 367 -11.01 28.44 18.56
CA PRO A 367 -10.07 27.35 18.85
C PRO A 367 -10.64 26.33 19.84
N THR A 368 -11.79 26.61 20.47
CA THR A 368 -12.36 25.78 21.52
C THR A 368 -12.88 24.45 20.98
N LEU A 369 -12.37 23.34 21.54
CA LEU A 369 -12.86 22.00 21.24
C LEU A 369 -14.20 21.76 21.97
N PRO A 370 -15.22 21.19 21.30
CA PRO A 370 -16.51 20.92 21.93
C PRO A 370 -16.46 19.62 22.75
N VAL A 371 -15.69 19.61 23.85
CA VAL A 371 -15.41 18.42 24.66
C VAL A 371 -16.69 17.71 25.10
N GLU A 372 -17.68 18.44 25.62
CA GLU A 372 -18.96 17.84 26.00
C GLU A 372 -19.68 17.16 24.83
N HIS A 373 -19.59 17.70 23.60
CA HIS A 373 -20.18 17.03 22.44
C HIS A 373 -19.49 15.70 22.11
N ILE A 374 -18.21 15.57 22.45
CA ILE A 374 -17.40 14.39 22.21
C ILE A 374 -17.64 13.35 23.31
N THR A 375 -17.63 13.75 24.57
CA THR A 375 -17.63 12.81 25.72
C THR A 375 -19.02 12.49 26.24
N LYS A 376 -19.98 13.41 26.12
CA LYS A 376 -21.31 13.24 26.71
C LYS A 376 -22.21 12.33 25.86
N TYR A 377 -22.65 11.25 26.48
CA TYR A 377 -23.70 10.41 25.92
C TYR A 377 -25.02 11.17 25.75
N THR A 378 -25.66 10.99 24.61
CA THR A 378 -27.03 11.47 24.35
C THR A 378 -27.86 10.31 23.81
N ALA A 379 -28.99 10.03 24.47
CA ALA A 379 -29.87 8.93 24.09
C ALA A 379 -30.35 9.05 22.60
N PRO A 380 -30.42 7.93 21.86
CA PRO A 380 -30.87 7.93 20.48
C PRO A 380 -32.31 8.44 20.36
N LYS A 381 -32.58 9.27 19.34
CA LYS A 381 -33.92 9.78 19.06
C LYS A 381 -34.54 9.11 17.85
N LEU A 382 -35.70 8.48 18.02
CA LEU A 382 -36.52 8.04 16.89
C LEU A 382 -37.26 9.23 16.28
N THR A 383 -37.11 9.42 14.97
CA THR A 383 -37.79 10.47 14.21
C THR A 383 -39.13 9.98 13.66
N LYS A 384 -40.01 10.91 13.28
CA LYS A 384 -41.28 10.60 12.60
C LYS A 384 -41.09 9.80 11.31
N ALA A 385 -39.93 9.93 10.65
CA ALA A 385 -39.57 9.20 9.44
C ALA A 385 -38.99 7.80 9.71
N LYS A 386 -39.21 7.23 10.91
CA LYS A 386 -38.69 5.92 11.33
C LYS A 386 -37.15 5.79 11.25
N ARG A 387 -36.44 6.91 11.45
CA ARG A 387 -34.96 6.93 11.53
C ARG A 387 -34.49 7.18 12.95
N ILE A 388 -33.47 6.44 13.39
CA ILE A 388 -32.76 6.68 14.65
C ILE A 388 -31.66 7.71 14.39
N VAL A 389 -31.63 8.76 15.21
CA VAL A 389 -30.62 9.82 15.15
C VAL A 389 -29.79 9.81 16.42
N LEU A 390 -28.47 9.77 16.23
CA LEU A 390 -27.47 9.84 17.28
C LEU A 390 -26.78 11.20 17.23
N ARG A 391 -26.64 11.89 18.37
CA ARG A 391 -26.01 13.21 18.46
C ARG A 391 -24.90 13.20 19.50
N GLY A 392 -23.74 13.78 19.18
CA GLY A 392 -22.59 13.82 20.10
C GLY A 392 -22.18 12.42 20.57
N GLY A 393 -21.38 12.33 21.63
CA GLY A 393 -20.97 11.06 22.23
C GLY A 393 -20.18 10.19 21.24
N HIS A 394 -18.90 10.50 21.10
CA HIS A 394 -17.95 9.82 20.22
C HIS A 394 -16.91 9.00 20.97
N THR A 395 -17.02 8.84 22.29
CA THR A 395 -16.12 7.98 23.09
C THR A 395 -16.51 6.51 22.98
N HIS A 396 -15.60 5.62 23.35
CA HIS A 396 -15.84 4.18 23.37
C HIS A 396 -17.06 3.80 24.24
N ASP A 397 -17.20 4.42 25.41
CA ASP A 397 -18.29 4.13 26.34
C ASP A 397 -19.64 4.63 25.80
N CYS A 398 -19.64 5.74 25.06
CA CYS A 398 -20.82 6.17 24.31
C CYS A 398 -21.23 5.14 23.24
N ALA A 399 -20.28 4.43 22.63
CA ALA A 399 -20.57 3.39 21.64
C ALA A 399 -21.36 2.25 22.27
N LEU A 400 -20.92 1.75 23.44
CA LEU A 400 -21.57 0.65 24.16
C LEU A 400 -23.01 0.99 24.51
N ARG A 401 -23.23 2.17 25.13
CA ARG A 401 -24.58 2.64 25.50
C ARG A 401 -25.46 2.87 24.27
N SER A 402 -24.91 3.46 23.21
CA SER A 402 -25.65 3.68 21.97
C SER A 402 -26.11 2.35 21.36
N SER A 403 -25.24 1.34 21.33
CA SER A 403 -25.56 0.01 20.81
C SER A 403 -26.71 -0.63 21.58
N GLU A 404 -26.70 -0.54 22.91
CA GLU A 404 -27.77 -1.06 23.78
C GLU A 404 -29.12 -0.37 23.50
N ASP A 405 -29.15 0.97 23.51
CA ASP A 405 -30.40 1.72 23.28
C ASP A 405 -30.95 1.54 21.86
N ILE A 406 -30.07 1.41 20.86
CA ILE A 406 -30.46 1.10 19.48
C ILE A 406 -31.07 -0.29 19.38
N ALA A 407 -30.47 -1.29 20.04
CA ALA A 407 -31.01 -2.64 20.06
C ALA A 407 -32.43 -2.66 20.67
N LEU A 408 -32.64 -1.93 21.77
CA LEU A 408 -33.97 -1.77 22.37
C LEU A 408 -34.98 -1.10 21.42
N LEU A 409 -34.60 0.00 20.78
CA LEU A 409 -35.48 0.70 19.83
C LEU A 409 -35.86 -0.16 18.62
N ARG A 410 -34.91 -0.98 18.13
CA ARG A 410 -35.12 -1.88 16.99
C ARG A 410 -35.93 -3.12 17.36
N ASN A 411 -35.75 -3.65 18.57
CA ASN A 411 -36.62 -4.72 19.08
C ASN A 411 -38.08 -4.26 19.15
N ALA A 412 -38.32 -3.01 19.55
CA ALA A 412 -39.65 -2.41 19.54
C ALA A 412 -40.14 -2.02 18.13
N ASN A 413 -39.22 -1.75 17.19
CA ASN A 413 -39.53 -1.30 15.83
C ASN A 413 -38.57 -1.92 14.80
N PRO A 414 -38.81 -3.14 14.29
CA PRO A 414 -37.85 -3.87 13.47
C PRO A 414 -37.37 -3.13 12.20
N ASP A 415 -38.23 -2.30 11.62
CA ASP A 415 -37.98 -1.59 10.36
C ASP A 415 -37.14 -0.31 10.51
N VAL A 416 -36.81 0.12 11.73
CA VAL A 416 -36.08 1.39 11.92
C VAL A 416 -34.59 1.20 11.65
N MET A 417 -34.02 2.20 10.98
CA MET A 417 -32.60 2.25 10.66
C MET A 417 -32.00 3.53 11.23
N LEU A 418 -30.69 3.51 11.48
CA LEU A 418 -29.97 4.75 11.78
C LEU A 418 -30.05 5.69 10.57
N GLN A 419 -30.04 6.99 10.83
CA GLN A 419 -29.99 8.00 9.78
C GLN A 419 -28.65 7.94 9.02
N GLU A 420 -27.57 7.74 9.76
CA GLU A 420 -26.22 7.65 9.21
C GLU A 420 -25.36 6.74 10.09
N ARG A 421 -24.30 6.20 9.48
CA ARG A 421 -23.26 5.47 10.20
C ARG A 421 -22.60 6.40 11.21
N LYS A 422 -22.41 5.92 12.45
CA LYS A 422 -21.70 6.66 13.50
C LYS A 422 -20.44 5.92 13.92
N THR A 423 -19.41 6.67 14.28
CA THR A 423 -18.09 6.16 14.67
C THR A 423 -17.64 6.72 16.02
N PHE A 424 -16.83 5.93 16.71
CA PHE A 424 -16.41 6.17 18.09
C PHE A 424 -14.93 5.91 18.28
N PHE A 425 -14.29 6.74 19.11
CA PHE A 425 -12.88 6.62 19.45
C PHE A 425 -12.63 5.29 20.17
N PRO A 426 -11.43 4.71 20.00
CA PRO A 426 -11.02 3.55 20.76
C PRO A 426 -11.07 3.82 22.27
N LYS A 427 -11.13 2.75 23.08
CA LYS A 427 -11.13 2.86 24.55
C LYS A 427 -9.87 3.59 25.04
N GLN A 428 -10.06 4.69 25.76
CA GLN A 428 -9.02 5.49 26.42
C GLN A 428 -9.68 6.44 27.42
N ASP A 429 -8.87 7.15 28.20
CA ASP A 429 -9.33 8.19 29.10
C ASP A 429 -9.85 9.42 28.32
N ASP A 430 -10.94 10.03 28.82
CA ASP A 430 -11.61 11.15 28.14
C ASP A 430 -10.78 12.44 28.18
N ASP A 431 -10.02 12.68 29.26
CA ASP A 431 -9.16 13.85 29.38
C ASP A 431 -7.92 13.68 28.48
N GLU A 432 -7.34 12.49 28.44
CA GLU A 432 -6.23 12.14 27.54
C GLU A 432 -6.63 12.28 26.05
N LEU A 433 -7.86 11.84 25.70
CA LEU A 433 -8.43 12.04 24.37
C LEU A 433 -8.59 13.54 24.05
N ALA A 434 -9.14 14.33 24.98
CA ALA A 434 -9.35 15.75 24.76
C ALA A 434 -8.03 16.50 24.56
N GLU A 435 -7.01 16.22 25.37
CA GLU A 435 -5.68 16.83 25.26
C GLU A 435 -5.02 16.49 23.92
N TRP A 436 -5.06 15.22 23.51
CA TRP A 436 -4.55 14.79 22.22
C TRP A 436 -5.25 15.49 21.05
N LEU A 437 -6.58 15.64 21.09
CA LEU A 437 -7.33 16.34 20.05
C LEU A 437 -6.98 17.83 19.98
N ILE A 438 -6.68 18.49 21.09
CA ILE A 438 -6.21 19.90 21.09
C ILE A 438 -4.86 20.02 20.37
N GLY A 439 -3.93 19.10 20.63
CA GLY A 439 -2.65 19.03 19.91
C GLY A 439 -2.86 18.80 18.42
N LEU A 440 -3.65 17.77 18.08
CA LEU A 440 -3.95 17.38 16.71
C LEU A 440 -4.69 18.47 15.93
N GLN A 441 -5.55 19.26 16.57
CA GLN A 441 -6.26 20.36 15.94
C GLN A 441 -5.30 21.38 15.32
N LYS A 442 -4.22 21.73 16.03
CA LYS A 442 -3.21 22.67 15.53
C LYS A 442 -2.56 22.14 14.26
N GLU A 443 -2.20 20.87 14.25
CA GLU A 443 -1.64 20.21 13.07
C GLU A 443 -2.64 20.11 11.93
N ALA A 444 -3.89 19.71 12.22
CA ALA A 444 -4.96 19.59 11.25
C ALA A 444 -5.28 20.93 10.56
N PHE A 445 -5.22 22.03 11.30
CA PHE A 445 -5.53 23.35 10.75
C PHE A 445 -4.33 23.94 9.99
N ALA A 446 -3.10 23.56 10.36
CA ALA A 446 -1.88 24.00 9.67
C ALA A 446 -1.55 23.17 8.43
N ASP A 447 -1.89 21.87 8.41
CA ASP A 447 -1.50 20.90 7.38
C ASP A 447 -2.49 19.72 7.29
N PRO A 448 -3.71 19.96 6.79
CA PRO A 448 -4.73 18.92 6.68
C PRO A 448 -4.38 17.88 5.61
N ASP A 449 -4.71 16.61 5.87
CA ASP A 449 -4.53 15.55 4.87
C ASP A 449 -5.65 15.59 3.81
N GLN A 450 -6.88 15.93 4.25
CA GLN A 450 -8.00 16.22 3.36
C GLN A 450 -8.80 17.43 3.85
N LEU A 451 -9.30 18.19 2.88
CA LEU A 451 -10.04 19.42 3.11
C LEU A 451 -11.21 19.52 2.13
N SER A 452 -12.40 19.85 2.63
CA SER A 452 -13.58 20.07 1.78
C SER A 452 -14.57 21.07 2.38
N ARG A 453 -15.34 21.74 1.52
CA ARG A 453 -16.46 22.59 1.92
C ARG A 453 -17.72 21.78 2.15
N THR A 454 -18.56 22.22 3.08
CA THR A 454 -19.93 21.73 3.26
C THR A 454 -20.95 22.72 2.65
N VAL A 455 -22.20 22.28 2.51
CA VAL A 455 -23.27 23.00 1.80
C VAL A 455 -23.64 24.35 2.45
N ALA A 456 -23.31 24.56 3.73
CA ALA A 456 -23.69 25.74 4.52
C ALA A 456 -22.47 26.46 5.12
N THR A 457 -21.57 26.95 4.25
CA THR A 457 -20.33 27.70 4.58
C THR A 457 -19.39 27.02 5.59
N GLY A 458 -19.61 25.75 5.91
CA GLY A 458 -18.81 24.97 6.83
C GLY A 458 -17.67 24.23 6.11
N TRP A 459 -16.84 23.58 6.91
CA TRP A 459 -15.65 22.89 6.43
C TRP A 459 -15.54 21.52 7.08
N ARG A 460 -14.97 20.56 6.37
CA ARG A 460 -14.51 19.29 6.92
C ARG A 460 -13.02 19.19 6.73
N ILE A 461 -12.32 18.97 7.83
CA ILE A 461 -10.88 18.73 7.85
C ILE A 461 -10.63 17.33 8.34
N GLN A 462 -9.76 16.60 7.67
CA GLN A 462 -9.30 15.30 8.14
C GLN A 462 -7.81 15.33 8.40
N LYS A 463 -7.41 14.72 9.50
CA LYS A 463 -6.01 14.53 9.87
C LYS A 463 -5.79 13.13 10.45
N ALA A 464 -4.85 12.42 9.86
CA ALA A 464 -4.30 11.18 10.36
C ALA A 464 -3.32 11.47 11.49
N SER A 465 -3.43 10.73 12.57
CA SER A 465 -2.45 10.76 13.66
C SER A 465 -2.43 9.45 14.42
N THR A 466 -1.41 9.27 15.25
CA THR A 466 -1.34 8.19 16.22
C THR A 466 -1.85 8.73 17.55
N ASP A 467 -2.84 8.05 18.12
CA ASP A 467 -3.37 8.40 19.44
C ASP A 467 -2.40 8.06 20.57
N PRO A 468 -2.68 8.49 21.82
CA PRO A 468 -1.81 8.20 22.96
C PRO A 468 -1.59 6.70 23.22
N GLY A 469 -2.58 5.87 22.87
CA GLY A 469 -2.48 4.41 22.91
C GLY A 469 -1.64 3.78 21.79
N GLY A 470 -1.06 4.58 20.89
CA GLY A 470 -0.26 4.10 19.78
C GLY A 470 -1.08 3.57 18.59
N ARG A 471 -2.37 3.90 18.51
CA ARG A 471 -3.32 3.47 17.47
C ARG A 471 -3.43 4.53 16.39
N ARG A 472 -3.49 4.14 15.12
CA ARG A 472 -3.67 5.09 14.01
C ARG A 472 -5.12 5.47 13.88
N ILE A 473 -5.41 6.76 13.81
CA ILE A 473 -6.78 7.28 13.70
C ILE A 473 -6.81 8.40 12.66
N LEU A 474 -7.79 8.33 11.75
CA LEU A 474 -8.15 9.43 10.87
C LEU A 474 -9.26 10.23 11.55
N VAL A 475 -8.93 11.41 12.07
CA VAL A 475 -9.87 12.28 12.79
C VAL A 475 -10.49 13.27 11.81
N GLU A 476 -11.80 13.48 11.90
CA GLU A 476 -12.51 14.53 11.16
C GLU A 476 -13.00 15.64 12.10
N TYR A 477 -12.66 16.88 11.77
CA TYR A 477 -13.18 18.09 12.37
C TYR A 477 -14.26 18.66 11.45
N ALA A 478 -15.49 18.73 11.96
CA ALA A 478 -16.61 19.34 11.26
C ALA A 478 -16.84 20.77 11.78
N LEU A 479 -16.57 21.76 10.94
CA LEU A 479 -16.76 23.18 11.24
C LEU A 479 -18.08 23.69 10.67
N GLY A 480 -18.68 24.65 11.35
CA GLY A 480 -19.81 25.41 10.84
C GLY A 480 -19.86 26.83 11.37
N PRO A 481 -20.82 27.63 10.89
CA PRO A 481 -20.94 29.04 11.29
C PRO A 481 -21.24 29.17 12.78
N THR A 482 -20.67 30.20 13.39
CA THR A 482 -21.06 30.64 14.73
C THR A 482 -22.41 31.35 14.70
N LYS A 483 -22.98 31.60 15.90
CA LYS A 483 -24.18 32.43 16.02
C LYS A 483 -23.82 33.89 15.68
N LYS A 484 -24.79 34.63 15.11
CA LYS A 484 -24.65 36.07 14.83
C LYS A 484 -24.23 36.81 16.11
N GLY A 485 -23.13 37.57 16.04
CA GLY A 485 -22.58 38.32 17.18
C GLY A 485 -21.45 37.61 17.94
N SER A 486 -20.97 36.45 17.48
CA SER A 486 -19.76 35.81 18.00
C SER A 486 -18.49 36.48 17.46
N ASP A 487 -17.42 36.50 18.27
CA ASP A 487 -16.10 37.02 17.89
C ASP A 487 -15.41 36.18 16.80
N HIS A 488 -15.85 34.94 16.61
CA HIS A 488 -15.33 34.01 15.60
C HIS A 488 -16.36 33.78 14.49
N ALA A 489 -15.89 33.52 13.27
CA ALA A 489 -16.76 33.27 12.11
C ALA A 489 -17.23 31.80 12.05
N LEU A 490 -16.36 30.88 12.49
CA LEU A 490 -16.61 29.45 12.47
C LEU A 490 -16.27 28.84 13.83
N LYS A 491 -16.92 27.72 14.14
CA LYS A 491 -16.60 26.89 15.30
C LYS A 491 -16.60 25.41 14.93
N ILE A 492 -15.96 24.61 15.78
CA ILE A 492 -15.98 23.16 15.68
C ILE A 492 -17.33 22.66 16.20
N ASN A 493 -18.12 22.06 15.32
CA ASN A 493 -19.42 21.47 15.68
C ASN A 493 -19.26 20.06 16.24
N SER A 494 -18.30 19.29 15.72
CA SER A 494 -18.06 17.92 16.13
C SER A 494 -16.65 17.47 15.72
N VAL A 495 -16.06 16.58 16.51
CA VAL A 495 -14.79 15.91 16.24
C VAL A 495 -14.98 14.43 16.49
N TYR A 496 -14.62 13.60 15.52
CA TYR A 496 -14.88 12.16 15.59
C TYR A 496 -13.91 11.38 14.71
N PRO A 497 -13.65 10.10 15.02
CA PRO A 497 -12.78 9.26 14.21
C PRO A 497 -13.55 8.77 12.99
N ARG A 498 -13.01 8.91 11.78
CA ARG A 498 -13.60 8.33 10.57
C ARG A 498 -13.26 6.85 10.44
N ASN A 499 -12.00 6.52 10.73
CA ASN A 499 -11.36 5.22 10.53
C ASN A 499 -10.16 5.11 11.49
N GLY A 500 -9.80 3.90 11.89
CA GLY A 500 -8.57 3.71 12.68
C GLY A 500 -8.47 2.33 13.32
N ASP A 501 -7.31 2.08 13.92
CA ASP A 501 -7.08 0.87 14.70
C ASP A 501 -8.00 0.89 15.94
N SER A 502 -8.81 -0.16 16.12
CA SER A 502 -9.80 -0.28 17.20
C SER A 502 -10.91 0.79 17.24
N VAL A 503 -11.14 1.50 16.13
CA VAL A 503 -12.30 2.42 16.01
C VAL A 503 -13.57 1.59 15.82
N LEU A 504 -14.59 1.89 16.62
CA LEU A 504 -15.90 1.24 16.52
C LEU A 504 -16.82 2.04 15.59
N SER A 505 -17.69 1.35 14.86
CA SER A 505 -18.82 1.96 14.18
C SER A 505 -20.13 1.27 14.52
N ILE A 506 -21.22 2.03 14.47
CA ILE A 506 -22.57 1.50 14.39
C ILE A 506 -23.08 1.81 12.99
N GLU A 507 -23.34 0.76 12.22
CA GLU A 507 -23.77 0.87 10.83
C GLU A 507 -25.24 1.28 10.74
N VAL A 508 -25.69 1.62 9.53
CA VAL A 508 -27.08 2.07 9.27
C VAL A 508 -28.11 1.03 9.74
N ASN A 509 -27.75 -0.25 9.67
CA ASN A 509 -28.55 -1.36 10.14
C ASN A 509 -28.48 -1.56 11.67
N GLY A 510 -27.86 -0.66 12.43
CA GLY A 510 -27.73 -0.73 13.90
C GLY A 510 -26.76 -1.78 14.43
N GLN A 511 -26.07 -2.52 13.57
CA GLN A 511 -25.04 -3.47 14.01
C GLN A 511 -23.75 -2.74 14.32
N GLN A 512 -23.13 -3.16 15.42
CA GLN A 512 -21.77 -2.73 15.74
C GLN A 512 -20.78 -3.43 14.82
N SER A 513 -19.83 -2.68 14.29
CA SER A 513 -18.76 -3.15 13.42
C SER A 513 -17.46 -2.42 13.76
N SER A 514 -16.37 -2.84 13.11
CA SER A 514 -15.10 -2.13 13.18
C SER A 514 -14.99 -1.12 12.03
N ALA A 515 -14.34 0.00 12.28
CA ALA A 515 -14.02 1.01 11.28
C ALA A 515 -12.50 1.04 11.05
N PRO A 516 -11.90 -0.03 10.48
CA PRO A 516 -10.46 -0.16 10.41
C PRO A 516 -9.82 0.96 9.59
N TRP A 517 -8.54 1.21 9.84
CA TRP A 517 -7.71 2.12 9.07
C TRP A 517 -7.77 1.79 7.57
N LYS A 518 -8.00 2.79 6.72
CA LYS A 518 -8.13 2.61 5.25
C LYS A 518 -6.96 3.18 4.44
N GLY A 519 -5.86 3.56 5.10
CA GLY A 519 -4.80 4.38 4.48
C GLY A 519 -5.31 5.81 4.26
N GLY A 520 -4.41 6.80 4.39
CA GLY A 520 -4.71 8.14 3.88
C GLY A 520 -4.89 8.06 2.36
N GLN A 521 -6.08 8.37 1.85
CA GLN A 521 -6.37 8.42 0.41
C GLN A 521 -6.07 9.79 -0.18
#